data_AF-A0A6A5BAI0-F1
#
_entry.id   AF-A0A6A5BAI0-F1
#
_cell.length_a   1.000
_cell.length_b   1.000
_cell.length_c   1.000
_cell.angle_alpha   90.00
_cell.angle_beta   90.00
_cell.angle_gamma   90.00
#
_symmetry.space_group_name_H-M   'P 1'
#
loop_
_entity.id
_entity.type
_entity.pdbx_description
1 polymer ?
#
loop_
_entity_poly.entity_id
_entity_poly.type
_entity_poly.pdbx_seq_one_letter_code
_entity_poly.pdbx_strand_id
1 'polypeptide(L)'
;MLKQSSLIPSPQKRENLIQEIRSNFRKYKPLNNEEMIEELWKKALDKYGYICMITPKRVHTEAQNISAKTQYVKVGGEWKDLNQVTADVIQKQDKAVHSNWGRGNLDPDQVKRHEYLVRRQHFMEGPLAGYKPIYERNWLADD
;
A
#
# COMPACT_ATOMS: atom_id res chain seq x y z
N MET A 1 -0.67 2.20 -22.08
CA MET A 1 0.38 3.26 -22.00
C MET A 1 -0.20 4.66 -21.82
N LEU A 2 -0.97 5.24 -22.75
CA LEU A 2 -1.42 6.65 -22.68
C LEU A 2 -2.13 7.05 -21.37
N LYS A 3 -3.06 6.20 -20.88
CA LYS A 3 -3.77 6.41 -19.60
C LYS A 3 -2.84 6.46 -18.38
N GLN A 4 -1.70 5.79 -18.46
CA GLN A 4 -0.72 5.77 -17.39
C GLN A 4 0.23 6.97 -17.51
N SER A 5 0.67 7.27 -18.73
CA SER A 5 1.48 8.45 -19.04
C SER A 5 0.83 9.76 -18.60
N SER A 6 -0.51 9.86 -18.63
CA SER A 6 -1.22 11.05 -18.16
C SER A 6 -1.09 11.33 -16.66
N LEU A 7 -0.71 10.32 -15.87
CA LEU A 7 -0.54 10.41 -14.41
C LEU A 7 0.85 10.90 -13.99
N ILE A 8 1.75 11.16 -14.95
CA ILE A 8 3.07 11.74 -14.67
C ILE A 8 2.87 13.17 -14.14
N PRO A 9 3.41 13.53 -12.96
CA PRO A 9 3.20 14.85 -12.35
C PRO A 9 3.74 16.02 -13.18
N SER A 10 4.85 15.80 -13.89
CA SER A 10 5.48 16.83 -14.72
C SER A 10 4.78 16.95 -16.09
N PRO A 11 4.21 18.13 -16.43
CA PRO A 11 3.43 18.31 -17.66
C PRO A 11 4.31 18.19 -18.92
N GLN A 12 5.52 18.76 -18.91
CA GLN A 12 6.47 18.68 -20.03
C GLN A 12 6.89 17.22 -20.31
N LYS A 13 7.25 16.48 -19.26
CA LYS A 13 7.62 15.05 -19.39
C LYS A 13 6.46 14.22 -19.91
N ARG A 14 5.23 14.51 -19.47
CA ARG A 14 4.01 13.85 -19.91
C ARG A 14 3.77 14.07 -21.41
N GLU A 15 3.84 15.30 -21.89
CA GLU A 15 3.61 15.61 -23.31
C GLU A 15 4.67 14.97 -24.21
N ASN A 16 5.95 15.09 -23.85
CA ASN A 16 7.05 14.46 -24.57
C ASN A 16 6.86 12.95 -24.67
N LEU A 17 6.49 12.29 -23.56
CA LEU A 17 6.29 10.85 -23.51
C LEU A 17 5.06 10.41 -24.31
N ILE A 18 3.97 11.19 -24.31
CA ILE A 18 2.78 10.92 -25.15
C ILE A 18 3.13 11.05 -26.65
N GLN A 19 3.90 12.08 -27.02
CA GLN A 19 4.35 12.27 -28.39
C GLN A 19 5.27 11.13 -28.84
N GLU A 20 6.22 10.73 -28.00
CA GLU A 20 7.12 9.60 -28.25
C GLU A 20 6.36 8.28 -28.45
N ILE A 21 5.36 8.00 -27.61
CA ILE A 21 4.53 6.81 -27.79
C ILE A 21 3.83 6.86 -29.15
N ARG A 22 3.16 7.98 -29.47
CA ARG A 22 2.41 8.12 -30.72
C ARG A 22 3.32 8.02 -31.95
N SER A 23 4.49 8.64 -31.93
CA SER A 23 5.45 8.61 -33.04
C SER A 23 5.98 7.19 -33.25
N ASN A 24 6.34 6.47 -32.19
CA ASN A 24 6.80 5.09 -32.27
C ASN A 24 5.73 4.16 -32.85
N PHE A 25 4.48 4.23 -32.36
CA PHE A 25 3.40 3.39 -32.91
C PHE A 25 3.09 3.71 -34.38
N ARG A 26 3.17 4.99 -34.79
CA ARG A 26 2.99 5.37 -36.20
C ARG A 26 4.14 4.91 -37.08
N LYS A 27 5.38 5.01 -36.60
CA LYS A 27 6.59 4.60 -37.32
C LYS A 27 6.55 3.12 -37.70
N TYR A 28 6.04 2.28 -36.80
CA TYR A 28 6.01 0.82 -37.00
C TYR A 28 4.69 0.29 -37.59
N LYS A 29 3.73 1.18 -37.90
CA LYS A 29 2.45 0.81 -38.53
C LYS A 29 2.56 -0.01 -39.83
N PRO A 30 3.50 0.27 -40.76
CA PRO A 30 3.55 -0.45 -42.04
C PRO A 30 4.34 -1.77 -41.98
N LEU A 31 4.86 -2.17 -40.81
CA LEU A 31 5.60 -3.43 -40.68
C LEU A 31 4.63 -4.62 -40.65
N ASN A 32 4.89 -5.61 -41.50
CA ASN A 32 4.14 -6.87 -41.57
C ASN A 32 4.99 -8.09 -41.19
N ASN A 33 6.24 -7.91 -40.78
CA ASN A 33 7.10 -9.02 -40.35
C ASN A 33 6.74 -9.41 -38.90
N GLU A 34 6.28 -10.64 -38.72
CA GLU A 34 5.80 -11.20 -37.45
C GLU A 34 6.89 -11.22 -36.37
N GLU A 35 8.11 -11.67 -36.70
CA GLU A 35 9.23 -11.71 -35.75
C GLU A 35 9.59 -10.31 -35.23
N MET A 36 9.60 -9.31 -36.12
CA MET A 36 9.85 -7.93 -35.72
C MET A 36 8.70 -7.34 -34.89
N ILE A 37 7.46 -7.74 -35.16
CA ILE A 37 6.31 -7.33 -34.35
C ILE A 37 6.42 -7.89 -32.93
N GLU A 38 6.82 -9.15 -32.76
CA GLU A 38 7.03 -9.75 -31.44
C GLU A 38 8.13 -9.02 -30.64
N GLU A 39 9.24 -8.68 -31.28
CA GLU A 39 10.29 -7.90 -30.62
C GLU A 39 9.82 -6.52 -30.21
N LEU A 40 9.06 -5.83 -31.07
CA LEU A 40 8.48 -4.52 -30.77
C LEU A 40 7.44 -4.62 -29.64
N TRP A 41 6.70 -5.71 -29.58
CA TRP A 41 5.76 -6.00 -28.51
C TRP A 41 6.46 -6.16 -27.16
N LYS A 42 7.53 -6.96 -27.10
CA LYS A 42 8.37 -7.12 -25.89
C LYS A 42 8.91 -5.77 -25.42
N LYS A 43 9.48 -4.97 -26.33
CA LYS A 43 9.96 -3.60 -26.04
C LYS A 43 8.83 -2.68 -25.53
N ALA A 44 7.62 -2.80 -26.08
CA ALA A 44 6.47 -2.03 -25.63
C ALA A 44 6.02 -2.42 -24.21
N LEU A 45 6.06 -3.70 -23.86
CA LEU A 45 5.77 -4.20 -22.51
C LEU A 45 6.77 -3.68 -21.49
N ASP A 46 8.08 -3.73 -21.80
CA ASP A 46 9.11 -3.20 -20.91
C ASP A 46 8.94 -1.69 -20.68
N LYS A 47 8.71 -0.93 -21.76
CA LYS A 47 8.41 0.51 -21.66
C LYS A 47 7.14 0.76 -20.85
N TYR A 48 6.11 -0.07 -21.00
CA TYR A 48 4.89 0.06 -20.21
C TYR A 48 5.15 -0.22 -18.72
N GLY A 49 5.93 -1.25 -18.40
CA GLY A 49 6.37 -1.54 -17.03
C GLY A 49 7.13 -0.38 -16.40
N TYR A 50 8.06 0.23 -17.15
CA TYR A 50 8.77 1.43 -16.72
C TYR A 50 7.80 2.59 -16.42
N ILE A 51 6.85 2.88 -17.33
CA ILE A 51 5.86 3.94 -17.11
C ILE A 51 5.08 3.66 -15.82
N CYS A 52 4.61 2.42 -15.62
CA CYS A 52 3.90 2.04 -14.40
C CYS A 52 4.74 2.22 -13.13
N MET A 53 6.06 2.01 -13.20
CA MET A 53 6.98 2.20 -12.08
C MET A 53 7.18 3.68 -11.73
N ILE A 54 7.36 4.54 -12.74
CA ILE A 54 7.60 5.99 -12.52
C ILE A 54 6.33 6.77 -12.22
N THR A 55 5.17 6.26 -12.62
CA THR A 55 3.89 6.91 -12.31
C THR A 55 3.43 6.52 -10.92
N PRO A 56 2.96 7.48 -10.10
CA PRO A 56 2.36 7.15 -8.82
C PRO A 56 1.20 6.20 -9.06
N LYS A 57 1.16 5.07 -8.33
CA LYS A 57 -0.01 4.21 -8.28
C LYS A 57 -1.17 5.12 -7.89
N ARG A 58 -2.25 5.16 -8.68
CA ARG A 58 -3.44 5.96 -8.38
C ARG A 58 -3.76 5.74 -6.90
N VAL A 59 -3.46 6.73 -6.06
CA VAL A 59 -4.05 6.80 -4.73
C VAL A 59 -5.52 6.91 -5.07
N HIS A 60 -6.32 5.89 -4.75
CA HIS A 60 -7.76 5.90 -5.04
C HIS A 60 -8.37 7.05 -4.25
N THR A 61 -8.34 8.26 -4.81
CA THR A 61 -8.95 9.47 -4.28
C THR A 61 -10.47 9.38 -4.25
N GLU A 62 -11.05 8.34 -4.86
CA GLU A 62 -12.48 8.02 -4.75
C GLU A 62 -12.89 7.53 -3.34
N ALA A 63 -11.94 7.16 -2.47
CA ALA A 63 -12.28 6.76 -1.10
C ALA A 63 -12.55 7.95 -0.15
N GLN A 64 -12.20 9.18 -0.53
CA GLN A 64 -12.35 10.35 0.34
C GLN A 64 -13.78 10.92 0.38
N ASN A 65 -14.66 10.52 -0.55
CA ASN A 65 -16.04 11.02 -0.65
C ASN A 65 -17.09 9.90 -0.47
N ILE A 66 -16.88 8.97 0.46
CA ILE A 66 -17.93 8.02 0.84
C ILE A 66 -18.68 8.58 2.05
N SER A 67 -19.72 9.35 1.78
CA SER A 67 -20.61 10.03 2.75
C SER A 67 -21.34 9.09 3.76
N ALA A 68 -21.08 7.78 3.73
CA ALA A 68 -21.86 6.78 4.46
C ALA A 68 -21.00 5.77 5.25
N LYS A 69 -19.71 6.06 5.51
CA LYS A 69 -18.84 5.15 6.27
C LYS A 69 -18.74 5.57 7.74
N THR A 70 -19.38 4.79 8.61
CA THR A 70 -19.20 4.83 10.07
C THR A 70 -17.75 4.48 10.42
N GLN A 71 -17.10 5.34 11.20
CA GLN A 71 -15.72 5.15 11.65
C GLN A 71 -15.75 4.65 13.09
N TYR A 72 -14.99 3.59 13.41
CA TYR A 72 -14.95 3.05 14.78
C TYR A 72 -13.57 3.26 15.39
N VAL A 73 -13.54 3.57 16.70
CA VAL A 73 -12.35 3.75 17.51
C VAL A 73 -12.41 2.83 18.73
N LYS A 74 -11.29 2.24 19.12
CA LYS A 74 -11.20 1.39 20.31
C LYS A 74 -10.79 2.24 21.51
N VAL A 75 -11.71 2.46 22.44
CA VAL A 75 -11.46 3.25 23.67
C VAL A 75 -11.65 2.33 24.87
N GLY A 76 -10.62 2.16 25.71
CA GLY A 76 -10.71 1.35 26.92
C GLY A 76 -10.96 -0.15 26.69
N GLY A 77 -10.65 -0.66 25.49
CA GLY A 77 -10.84 -2.07 25.14
C GLY A 77 -12.09 -2.36 24.30
N GLU A 78 -13.03 -1.41 24.20
CA GLU A 78 -14.29 -1.55 23.45
C GLU A 78 -14.32 -0.71 22.18
N TRP A 79 -14.97 -1.22 21.13
CA TRP A 79 -15.16 -0.51 19.86
C TRP A 79 -16.38 0.41 19.93
N LYS A 80 -16.17 1.71 19.68
CA LYS A 80 -17.22 2.74 19.69
C LYS A 80 -17.23 3.52 18.38
N ASP A 81 -18.39 4.00 17.95
CA ASP A 81 -18.53 4.87 16.77
C ASP A 81 -17.89 6.24 17.05
N LEU A 82 -17.10 6.75 16.13
CA LEU A 82 -16.36 8.00 16.24
C LEU A 82 -17.29 9.19 16.47
N ASN A 83 -18.50 9.16 15.89
CA ASN A 83 -19.50 10.21 16.07
C ASN A 83 -20.06 10.29 17.51
N GLN A 84 -19.87 9.23 18.30
CA GLN A 84 -20.35 9.11 19.68
C GLN A 84 -19.24 9.36 20.72
N VAL A 85 -18.00 9.57 20.28
CA VAL A 85 -16.85 9.79 21.18
C VAL A 85 -16.40 11.25 21.11
N THR A 86 -16.37 11.92 22.25
CA THR A 86 -15.87 13.29 22.39
C THR A 86 -14.38 13.38 22.06
N ALA A 87 -13.99 14.40 21.27
CA ALA A 87 -12.65 14.55 20.71
C ALA A 87 -11.51 14.54 21.75
N ASP A 88 -11.80 14.92 23.00
CA ASP A 88 -10.83 15.01 24.10
C ASP A 88 -10.39 13.64 24.63
N VAL A 89 -11.15 12.57 24.33
CA VAL A 89 -10.85 11.20 24.79
C VAL A 89 -9.98 10.44 23.77
N ILE A 90 -9.90 10.94 22.52
CA ILE A 90 -9.26 10.24 21.42
C ILE A 90 -7.77 10.61 21.39
N GLN A 91 -6.90 9.73 21.91
CA GLN A 91 -5.46 9.93 21.79
C GLN A 91 -5.02 9.74 20.34
N LYS A 92 -3.90 10.36 19.95
CA LYS A 92 -3.35 10.27 18.58
C LYS A 92 -3.04 8.82 18.16
N GLN A 93 -2.89 7.94 19.15
CA GLN A 93 -2.65 6.50 19.02
C GLN A 93 -3.94 5.71 18.69
N ASP A 94 -5.11 6.25 19.05
CA ASP A 94 -6.42 5.61 18.87
C ASP A 94 -7.04 5.89 17.49
N LYS A 95 -6.45 6.84 16.74
CA LYS A 95 -6.93 7.21 15.40
C LYS A 95 -6.41 6.23 14.36
N ALA A 96 -7.10 5.10 14.19
CA ALA A 96 -7.08 4.42 12.90
C ALA A 96 -7.86 5.30 11.91
N VAL A 97 -7.16 6.14 11.15
CA VAL A 97 -7.74 7.14 10.23
C VAL A 97 -8.73 6.50 9.25
N HIS A 98 -8.55 5.23 8.87
CA HIS A 98 -9.54 4.45 8.11
C HIS A 98 -9.44 2.94 8.43
N SER A 99 -10.55 2.22 8.32
CA SER A 99 -10.54 0.77 8.14
C SER A 99 -10.09 0.47 6.70
N ASN A 100 -8.80 0.20 6.53
CA ASN A 100 -8.15 -0.11 5.26
C ASN A 100 -7.72 -1.59 5.22
N TRP A 101 -8.69 -2.49 5.41
CA TRP A 101 -8.48 -3.95 5.42
C TRP A 101 -7.69 -4.33 4.16
N GLY A 102 -6.46 -4.85 4.36
CA GLY A 102 -5.54 -5.21 3.28
C GLY A 102 -4.55 -4.13 2.80
N ARG A 103 -4.52 -2.93 3.40
CA ARG A 103 -3.55 -1.85 3.05
C ARG A 103 -2.77 -1.30 4.27
N GLY A 104 -2.57 -2.13 5.29
CA GLY A 104 -1.74 -1.81 6.45
C GLY A 104 -2.40 -2.04 7.81
N ASN A 105 -3.73 -1.91 7.92
CA ASN A 105 -4.45 -2.43 9.08
C ASN A 105 -4.80 -3.90 8.87
N LEU A 106 -4.50 -4.71 9.87
CA LEU A 106 -4.87 -6.11 9.93
C LEU A 106 -6.36 -6.22 10.23
N ASP A 107 -7.01 -7.16 9.56
CA ASP A 107 -8.39 -7.55 9.84
C ASP A 107 -8.50 -7.99 11.32
N PRO A 108 -9.43 -7.45 12.12
CA PRO A 108 -9.61 -7.83 13.52
C PRO A 108 -9.80 -9.35 13.74
N ASP A 109 -10.40 -10.08 12.80
CA ASP A 109 -10.50 -11.54 12.89
C ASP A 109 -9.17 -12.23 12.57
N GLN A 110 -8.35 -11.65 11.68
CA GLN A 110 -6.98 -12.10 11.45
C GLN A 110 -6.07 -11.78 12.65
N VAL A 111 -6.22 -10.62 13.29
CA VAL A 111 -5.50 -10.26 14.52
C VAL A 111 -5.88 -11.22 15.65
N LYS A 112 -7.18 -11.47 15.87
CA LYS A 112 -7.64 -12.45 16.87
C LYS A 112 -7.09 -13.85 16.60
N ARG A 113 -7.10 -14.30 15.34
CA ARG A 113 -6.55 -15.60 14.96
C ARG A 113 -5.03 -15.65 15.18
N HIS A 114 -4.32 -14.57 14.86
CA HIS A 114 -2.88 -14.47 15.10
C HIS A 114 -2.54 -14.50 16.58
N GLU A 115 -3.19 -13.66 17.40
CA GLU A 115 -3.04 -13.64 18.86
C GLU A 115 -3.32 -15.02 19.48
N TYR A 116 -4.38 -15.71 19.03
CA TYR A 116 -4.69 -17.06 19.46
C TYR A 116 -3.57 -18.06 19.11
N LEU A 117 -3.02 -18.01 17.90
CA LEU A 117 -1.93 -18.90 17.48
C LEU A 117 -0.64 -18.64 18.26
N VAL A 118 -0.30 -17.37 18.48
CA VAL A 118 0.87 -16.96 19.26
C VAL A 118 0.74 -17.40 20.72
N ARG A 119 -0.46 -17.26 21.31
CA ARG A 119 -0.75 -17.76 22.67
C ARG A 119 -0.65 -19.29 22.74
N ARG A 120 -1.22 -20.01 21.76
CA ARG A 120 -1.17 -21.48 21.70
C ARG A 120 0.26 -22.01 21.56
N GLN A 121 1.13 -21.28 20.89
CA GLN A 121 2.55 -21.62 20.77
C GLN A 121 3.36 -21.19 22.01
N HIS A 122 2.71 -20.68 23.05
CA HIS A 122 3.31 -20.24 24.30
C HIS A 122 4.39 -19.14 24.14
N PHE A 123 4.33 -18.35 23.07
CA PHE A 123 5.28 -17.24 22.89
C PHE A 123 5.01 -16.06 23.84
N MET A 124 3.75 -15.85 24.23
CA MET A 124 3.36 -14.77 25.16
C MET A 124 3.21 -15.25 26.62
N GLU A 125 2.99 -16.55 26.84
CA GLU A 125 2.63 -17.13 28.15
C GLU A 125 3.50 -18.35 28.53
N GLY A 126 4.56 -18.64 27.77
CA GLY A 126 5.47 -19.77 28.00
C GLY A 126 6.80 -19.39 28.67
N PRO A 127 7.80 -20.29 28.68
CA PRO A 127 9.09 -20.04 29.32
C PRO A 127 9.91 -18.91 28.67
N LEU A 128 9.48 -18.44 27.50
CA LEU A 128 10.05 -17.29 26.80
C LEU A 128 9.28 -15.98 27.05
N ALA A 129 8.18 -16.02 27.82
CA ALA A 129 7.46 -14.82 28.24
C ALA A 129 8.38 -13.96 29.12
N GLY A 130 8.87 -12.85 28.57
CA GLY A 130 9.87 -11.98 29.21
C GLY A 130 11.29 -12.14 28.68
N TYR A 131 11.51 -12.97 27.65
CA TYR A 131 12.81 -13.03 26.97
C TYR A 131 13.07 -11.72 26.22
N LYS A 132 13.92 -10.85 26.79
CA LYS A 132 14.31 -9.60 26.13
C LYS A 132 15.06 -9.92 24.83
N PRO A 133 14.69 -9.28 23.71
CA PRO A 133 15.38 -9.47 22.44
C PRO A 133 16.87 -9.11 22.57
N ILE A 134 17.71 -9.74 21.75
CA ILE A 134 19.18 -9.70 21.88
C ILE A 134 19.74 -8.27 21.81
N TYR A 135 19.05 -7.36 21.11
CA TYR A 135 19.43 -5.94 20.99
C TYR A 135 19.08 -5.09 22.23
N GLU A 136 18.25 -5.59 23.15
CA GLU A 136 17.98 -4.96 24.46
C GLU A 136 18.85 -5.55 25.58
N ARG A 137 19.65 -6.58 25.28
CA ARG A 137 20.66 -7.08 26.20
C ARG A 137 21.88 -6.18 26.11
N ASN A 138 22.04 -5.30 27.09
CA ASN A 138 23.29 -4.61 27.32
C ASN A 138 24.32 -5.64 27.80
N TRP A 139 25.03 -6.29 26.87
CA TRP A 139 26.12 -7.23 27.17
C TRP A 139 27.40 -6.56 27.74
N LEU A 140 27.37 -5.24 27.95
CA LEU A 140 28.52 -4.40 28.27
C LEU A 140 28.36 -3.62 29.59
N ALA A 141 27.47 -4.07 30.48
CA ALA A 141 27.21 -3.38 31.75
C ALA A 141 27.38 -4.27 32.98
N ASP A 142 28.35 -5.19 32.94
CA ASP A 142 28.88 -5.86 34.12
C ASP A 142 30.39 -5.57 34.19
N ASP A 143 30.75 -4.47 34.87
CA ASP A 143 32.03 -4.25 35.56
C ASP A 143 31.69 -3.91 37.02
#